data_AF-A0A0X3VQB5-F1
#
_entry.id   AF-A0A0X3VQB5-F1
#
_cell.length_a   1.000
_cell.length_b   1.000
_cell.length_c   1.000
_cell.angle_alpha   90.00
_cell.angle_beta   90.00
_cell.angle_gamma   90.00
#
_symmetry.space_group_name_H-M   'P 1'
#
loop_
_entity.id
_entity.type
_entity.pdbx_description
1 polymer ?
#
loop_
_entity_poly.entity_id
_entity_poly.type
_entity_poly.pdbx_seq_one_letter_code
_entity_poly.pdbx_strand_id
1 'polypeptide(L)'
;MDLRGPTLDIAPGEQRKRTAIQDLYGGSRQGGIAHSRKSPNVLLFSNPGRGHQVGYFDGWGADGCYHYTGEGQTGDQRMTRGNLAILQHVQDGRALHLFDSVARGVVAYMGEFTLATDTPWYYRDAPDKAGETRSVIMFRLKSIGAVEQLGEDLAFTPCSDDVVEDVEIEKHQTERMLVSSKTQEREAERREAPLVTAYHDYLLERGHTVTRKKIIPAGEVRALYTDLFDTTDHILIEAKGSVAREAVRMAIGQLYDYRRYITPTPALAVLLPARPRQDLIDLCNVSGARVIWPNGPAFEVG
;
A
#
# COMPACT_ATOMS: atom_id res chain seq x y z
N MET A 1 -0.05 -30.35 -17.19
CA MET A 1 -0.31 -29.76 -18.52
C MET A 1 0.98 -29.12 -18.97
N ASP A 2 1.42 -29.39 -20.19
CA ASP A 2 2.59 -28.73 -20.77
C ASP A 2 2.23 -27.25 -20.95
N LEU A 3 2.80 -26.38 -20.10
CA LEU A 3 2.53 -24.94 -20.09
C LEU A 3 3.23 -24.20 -21.24
N ARG A 4 3.94 -24.90 -22.14
CA ARG A 4 4.63 -24.29 -23.27
C ARG A 4 3.63 -23.85 -24.33
N GLY A 5 3.03 -22.68 -24.12
CA GLY A 5 2.45 -21.89 -25.20
C GLY A 5 3.52 -21.57 -26.27
N PRO A 6 3.13 -21.05 -27.45
CA PRO A 6 4.09 -20.71 -28.49
C PRO A 6 5.05 -19.62 -27.98
N THR A 7 6.30 -20.02 -27.78
CA THR A 7 7.40 -19.18 -27.30
C THR A 7 7.67 -18.04 -28.28
N LEU A 8 7.82 -16.82 -27.77
CA LEU A 8 8.37 -15.71 -28.53
C LEU A 8 9.80 -16.04 -28.95
N ASP A 9 10.14 -15.70 -30.20
CA ASP A 9 11.51 -15.77 -30.71
C ASP A 9 12.27 -14.48 -30.36
N ILE A 10 12.38 -14.25 -29.05
CA ILE A 10 13.05 -13.13 -28.40
C ILE A 10 13.72 -13.69 -27.15
N ALA A 11 15.04 -13.53 -27.03
CA ALA A 11 15.76 -13.99 -25.85
C ALA A 11 15.59 -13.00 -24.68
N PRO A 12 15.56 -13.45 -23.41
CA PRO A 12 15.65 -12.55 -22.27
C PRO A 12 16.84 -11.57 -22.41
N GLY A 13 16.60 -10.29 -22.10
CA GLY A 13 17.55 -9.19 -22.26
C GLY A 13 17.59 -8.59 -23.67
N GLU A 14 17.04 -9.26 -24.68
CA GLU A 14 17.04 -8.75 -26.04
C GLU A 14 16.15 -7.50 -26.16
N GLN A 15 16.70 -6.46 -26.80
CA GLN A 15 16.03 -5.19 -27.01
C GLN A 15 15.44 -5.10 -28.41
N ARG A 16 14.14 -4.79 -28.51
CA ARG A 16 13.48 -4.54 -29.80
C ARG A 16 12.59 -3.32 -29.72
N LYS A 17 12.29 -2.73 -30.88
CA LYS A 17 11.23 -1.73 -30.98
C LYS A 17 9.92 -2.38 -30.58
N ARG A 18 9.20 -1.74 -29.65
CA ARG A 18 7.87 -2.20 -29.21
C ARG A 18 6.94 -2.43 -30.39
N THR A 19 7.01 -1.56 -31.39
CA THR A 19 6.17 -1.69 -32.58
C THR A 19 6.49 -2.94 -33.39
N ALA A 20 7.76 -3.31 -33.55
CA ALA A 20 8.16 -4.50 -34.29
C ALA A 20 7.67 -5.79 -33.62
N ILE A 21 7.73 -5.86 -32.29
CA ILE A 21 7.17 -6.98 -31.51
C ILE A 21 5.67 -7.09 -31.78
N GLN A 22 4.95 -5.98 -31.75
CA GLN A 22 3.50 -5.96 -31.95
C GLN A 22 3.09 -6.26 -33.40
N ASP A 23 3.92 -5.92 -34.39
CA ASP A 23 3.69 -6.30 -35.79
C ASP A 23 3.82 -7.81 -36.00
N LEU A 24 4.78 -8.44 -35.32
CA LEU A 24 5.00 -9.88 -35.37
C LEU A 24 3.92 -10.63 -34.59
N TYR A 25 3.75 -10.32 -33.31
CA TYR A 25 2.96 -11.12 -32.37
C TYR A 25 1.57 -10.55 -32.07
N GLY A 26 1.25 -9.33 -32.52
CA GLY A 26 -0.01 -8.64 -32.27
C GLY A 26 -0.03 -7.89 -30.92
N GLY A 27 -1.23 -7.70 -30.37
CA GLY A 27 -1.45 -6.87 -29.18
C GLY A 27 -1.76 -5.41 -29.51
N SER A 28 -2.48 -4.73 -28.61
CA SER A 28 -2.82 -3.32 -28.79
C SER A 28 -1.58 -2.42 -28.82
N ARG A 29 -1.56 -1.44 -29.73
CA ARG A 29 -0.52 -0.40 -29.78
C ARG A 29 -0.59 0.59 -28.60
N GLN A 30 -1.70 0.57 -27.86
CA GLN A 30 -1.98 1.45 -26.73
C GLN A 30 -2.11 0.62 -25.45
N GLY A 31 -1.67 1.18 -24.32
CA GLY A 31 -1.75 0.57 -22.99
C GLY A 31 -0.50 -0.22 -22.58
N GLY A 32 -0.45 -0.65 -21.32
CA GLY A 32 0.60 -1.55 -20.81
C GLY A 32 0.29 -3.02 -21.07
N ILE A 33 -1.01 -3.39 -21.08
CA ILE A 33 -1.49 -4.76 -21.26
C ILE A 33 -2.03 -4.93 -22.68
N ALA A 34 -1.36 -5.74 -23.49
CA ALA A 34 -1.68 -5.92 -24.89
C ALA A 34 -2.01 -7.39 -25.18
N HIS A 35 -3.28 -7.75 -25.02
CA HIS A 35 -3.79 -9.07 -25.44
C HIS A 35 -3.85 -9.16 -26.97
N SER A 36 -3.36 -10.26 -27.55
CA SER A 36 -3.28 -10.45 -28.99
C SER A 36 -4.44 -11.27 -29.57
N ARG A 37 -4.94 -10.88 -30.74
CA ARG A 37 -5.84 -11.73 -31.56
C ARG A 37 -5.08 -12.55 -32.61
N LYS A 38 -3.80 -12.25 -32.84
CA LYS A 38 -2.96 -12.85 -33.88
C LYS A 38 -2.16 -14.04 -33.36
N SER A 39 -1.76 -14.01 -32.10
CA SER A 39 -1.06 -15.08 -31.41
C SER A 39 -1.69 -15.28 -30.02
N PRO A 40 -1.55 -16.47 -29.41
CA PRO A 40 -2.07 -16.74 -28.08
C PRO A 40 -1.14 -16.14 -27.01
N ASN A 41 -0.93 -14.82 -27.07
CA ASN A 41 -0.04 -14.08 -26.20
C ASN A 41 -0.76 -12.90 -25.56
N VAL A 42 -0.36 -12.58 -24.34
CA VAL A 42 -0.65 -11.33 -23.65
C VAL A 42 0.69 -10.67 -23.36
N LEU A 43 0.94 -9.52 -24.00
CA LEU A 43 2.20 -8.79 -23.89
C LEU A 43 2.04 -7.69 -22.84
N LEU A 44 2.89 -7.70 -21.82
CA LEU A 44 2.92 -6.75 -20.72
C LEU A 44 4.11 -5.82 -20.90
N PHE A 45 3.86 -4.51 -20.85
CA PHE A 45 4.90 -3.49 -20.98
C PHE A 45 4.94 -2.67 -19.70
N SER A 46 6.03 -2.79 -18.95
CA SER A 46 6.31 -1.92 -17.81
C SER A 46 7.07 -0.66 -18.24
N ASN A 47 6.82 0.43 -17.52
CA ASN A 47 7.56 1.67 -17.63
C ASN A 47 7.57 2.38 -16.27
N PRO A 48 8.41 1.93 -15.33
CA PRO A 48 8.43 2.46 -13.97
C PRO A 48 8.66 3.98 -13.96
N GLY A 49 9.61 4.49 -14.74
CA GLY A 49 9.97 5.91 -14.78
C GLY A 49 8.83 6.87 -15.18
N ARG A 50 7.81 6.42 -15.93
CA ARG A 50 6.61 7.21 -16.25
C ARG A 50 5.37 6.81 -15.45
N GLY A 51 5.34 5.58 -14.93
CA GLY A 51 4.19 5.01 -14.23
C GLY A 51 3.97 5.57 -12.83
N HIS A 52 5.05 5.89 -12.11
CA HIS A 52 4.99 6.40 -10.74
C HIS A 52 4.11 7.65 -10.58
N GLN A 53 4.10 8.54 -11.58
CA GLN A 53 3.31 9.77 -11.56
C GLN A 53 1.78 9.53 -11.58
N VAL A 54 1.33 8.33 -11.95
CA VAL A 54 -0.09 7.94 -12.02
C VAL A 54 -0.38 6.69 -11.17
N GLY A 55 0.50 6.43 -10.20
CA GLY A 55 0.31 5.39 -9.20
C GLY A 55 0.67 3.97 -9.65
N TYR A 56 1.48 3.82 -10.70
CA TYR A 56 1.99 2.50 -11.12
C TYR A 56 3.35 2.25 -10.51
N PHE A 57 3.45 1.14 -9.79
CA PHE A 57 4.61 0.74 -9.02
C PHE A 57 4.94 -0.69 -9.40
N ASP A 58 5.53 -0.85 -10.58
CA ASP A 58 5.94 -2.15 -11.08
C ASP A 58 7.35 -2.45 -10.59
N GLY A 59 7.61 -3.69 -10.20
CA GLY A 59 8.95 -4.09 -9.77
C GLY A 59 9.04 -5.46 -9.13
N TRP A 60 10.26 -5.87 -8.80
CA TRP A 60 10.54 -7.15 -8.15
C TRP A 60 10.24 -7.09 -6.65
N GLY A 61 9.50 -8.08 -6.17
CA GLY A 61 9.27 -8.31 -4.75
C GLY A 61 10.34 -9.20 -4.12
N ALA A 62 10.51 -9.08 -2.81
CA ALA A 62 11.34 -10.01 -2.03
C ALA A 62 10.80 -11.46 -2.04
N ASP A 63 9.54 -11.64 -2.43
CA ASP A 63 8.90 -12.94 -2.66
C ASP A 63 9.31 -13.61 -3.99
N GLY A 64 10.18 -12.95 -4.77
CA GLY A 64 10.66 -13.43 -6.07
C GLY A 64 9.63 -13.28 -7.20
N CYS A 65 8.49 -12.63 -6.95
CA CYS A 65 7.53 -12.28 -8.00
C CYS A 65 7.83 -10.90 -8.58
N TYR A 66 7.50 -10.69 -9.85
CA TYR A 66 7.38 -9.35 -10.41
C TYR A 66 5.96 -8.83 -10.19
N HIS A 67 5.82 -7.74 -9.47
CA HIS A 67 4.55 -7.09 -9.18
C HIS A 67 4.22 -6.13 -10.31
N TYR A 68 3.12 -6.37 -11.01
CA TYR A 68 2.71 -5.58 -12.17
C TYR A 68 1.38 -4.87 -11.91
N THR A 69 1.35 -3.56 -12.09
CA THR A 69 0.15 -2.75 -11.89
C THR A 69 -0.84 -2.97 -13.05
N GLY A 70 -2.10 -3.25 -12.71
CA GLY A 70 -3.19 -3.39 -13.68
C GLY A 70 -3.47 -2.12 -14.48
N GLU A 71 -4.28 -2.26 -15.52
CA GLU A 71 -4.71 -1.13 -16.34
C GLU A 71 -5.97 -0.43 -15.81
N GLY A 72 -6.09 0.86 -16.16
CA GLY A 72 -7.14 1.77 -15.73
C GLY A 72 -6.51 2.97 -15.06
N GLN A 73 -6.83 4.19 -15.52
CA GLN A 73 -6.17 5.43 -15.10
C GLN A 73 -7.07 6.37 -14.28
N THR A 74 -8.36 6.04 -14.14
CA THR A 74 -9.36 6.87 -13.47
C THR A 74 -10.28 5.98 -12.67
N GLY A 75 -10.49 6.33 -11.40
CA GLY A 75 -11.25 5.53 -10.43
C GLY A 75 -10.64 4.15 -10.16
N ASP A 76 -11.37 3.37 -9.37
CA ASP A 76 -10.97 2.02 -8.97
C ASP A 76 -10.83 1.11 -10.18
N GLN A 77 -9.72 0.38 -10.23
CA GLN A 77 -9.48 -0.59 -11.28
C GLN A 77 -10.43 -1.78 -11.13
N ARG A 78 -10.86 -2.31 -12.27
CA ARG A 78 -11.75 -3.46 -12.35
C ARG A 78 -11.07 -4.59 -13.10
N MET A 79 -11.42 -5.81 -12.73
CA MET A 79 -10.96 -7.03 -13.39
C MET A 79 -11.66 -7.22 -14.74
N THR A 80 -11.38 -6.34 -15.69
CA THR A 80 -11.99 -6.27 -17.02
C THR A 80 -10.92 -6.04 -18.07
N ARG A 81 -11.21 -6.36 -19.34
CA ARG A 81 -10.31 -6.11 -20.49
C ARG A 81 -8.90 -6.67 -20.25
N GLY A 82 -7.85 -5.84 -20.25
CA GLY A 82 -6.47 -6.27 -20.06
C GLY A 82 -6.24 -6.97 -18.72
N ASN A 83 -6.82 -6.45 -17.63
CA ASN A 83 -6.72 -7.08 -16.31
C ASN A 83 -7.32 -8.49 -16.34
N LEU A 84 -8.46 -8.66 -17.01
CA LEU A 84 -9.09 -9.97 -17.17
C LEU A 84 -8.25 -10.91 -18.04
N ALA A 85 -7.59 -10.38 -19.08
CA ALA A 85 -6.70 -11.16 -19.94
C ALA A 85 -5.46 -11.69 -19.20
N ILE A 86 -4.94 -10.95 -18.21
CA ILE A 86 -3.90 -11.46 -17.31
C ILE A 86 -4.48 -12.57 -16.42
N LEU A 87 -5.62 -12.31 -15.77
CA LEU A 87 -6.25 -13.27 -14.85
C LEU A 87 -6.58 -14.61 -15.53
N GLN A 88 -7.09 -14.57 -16.76
CA GLN A 88 -7.58 -15.74 -17.48
C GLN A 88 -6.55 -16.34 -18.45
N HIS A 89 -5.31 -15.83 -18.51
CA HIS A 89 -4.34 -16.24 -19.55
C HIS A 89 -4.18 -17.76 -19.67
N VAL A 90 -4.04 -18.49 -18.56
CA VAL A 90 -3.92 -19.96 -18.58
C VAL A 90 -5.17 -20.62 -19.12
N GLN A 91 -6.36 -20.19 -18.69
CA GLN A 91 -7.64 -20.75 -19.13
C GLN A 91 -7.86 -20.50 -20.63
N ASP A 92 -7.41 -19.35 -21.12
CA ASP A 92 -7.47 -18.96 -22.53
C ASP A 92 -6.35 -19.58 -23.38
N GLY A 93 -5.44 -20.36 -22.78
CA GLY A 93 -4.31 -20.97 -23.46
C GLY A 93 -3.30 -19.95 -23.98
N ARG A 94 -3.10 -18.84 -23.25
CA ARG A 94 -2.23 -17.72 -23.62
C ARG A 94 -1.00 -17.62 -22.72
N ALA A 95 0.15 -17.32 -23.30
CA ALA A 95 1.38 -17.01 -22.55
C ALA A 95 1.43 -15.52 -22.16
N LEU A 96 1.96 -15.22 -20.96
CA LEU A 96 2.25 -13.85 -20.51
C LEU A 96 3.71 -13.54 -20.73
N HIS A 97 3.98 -12.48 -21.48
CA HIS A 97 5.33 -12.03 -21.80
C HIS A 97 5.54 -10.62 -21.28
N LEU A 98 6.56 -10.41 -20.45
CA LEU A 98 6.85 -9.12 -19.83
C LEU A 98 8.04 -8.43 -20.51
N PHE A 99 7.91 -7.13 -20.70
CA PHE A 99 8.92 -6.27 -21.29
C PHE A 99 9.12 -5.01 -20.44
N ASP A 100 10.36 -4.58 -20.29
CA ASP A 100 10.72 -3.33 -19.62
C ASP A 100 11.10 -2.23 -20.63
N SER A 101 10.71 -0.99 -20.34
CA SER A 101 10.96 0.16 -21.21
C SER A 101 12.35 0.75 -21.00
N VAL A 102 13.34 0.29 -21.77
CA VAL A 102 14.74 0.77 -21.69
C VAL A 102 15.01 2.10 -22.42
N ALA A 103 14.23 2.44 -23.45
CA ALA A 103 14.33 3.73 -24.14
C ALA A 103 13.02 4.10 -24.84
N ARG A 104 12.92 5.32 -25.39
CA ARG A 104 11.71 5.78 -26.09
C ARG A 104 11.37 4.84 -27.26
N GLY A 105 10.32 4.04 -27.07
CA GLY A 105 9.81 3.09 -28.08
C GLY A 105 10.60 1.79 -28.21
N VAL A 106 11.61 1.58 -27.36
CA VAL A 106 12.43 0.36 -27.31
C VAL A 106 12.18 -0.32 -25.97
N VAL A 107 11.98 -1.63 -26.02
CA VAL A 107 11.74 -2.44 -24.84
C VAL A 107 12.70 -3.62 -24.82
N ALA A 108 13.10 -4.04 -23.63
CA ALA A 108 13.86 -5.25 -23.40
C ALA A 108 12.90 -6.35 -22.95
N TYR A 109 13.06 -7.56 -23.50
CA TYR A 109 12.26 -8.70 -23.08
C TYR A 109 12.78 -9.25 -21.74
N MET A 110 11.91 -9.34 -20.74
CA MET A 110 12.28 -9.91 -19.45
C MET A 110 12.15 -11.42 -19.48
N GLY A 111 11.02 -11.94 -19.95
CA GLY A 111 10.77 -13.37 -19.96
C GLY A 111 9.28 -13.71 -20.01
N GLU A 112 9.02 -15.01 -19.87
CA GLU A 112 7.67 -15.58 -19.78
C GLU A 112 7.27 -15.79 -18.31
N PHE A 113 6.04 -15.42 -18.00
CA PHE A 113 5.51 -15.42 -16.65
C PHE A 113 4.15 -16.14 -16.58
N THR A 114 3.77 -16.51 -15.36
CA THR A 114 2.40 -16.88 -14.99
C THR A 114 2.02 -16.14 -13.71
N LEU A 115 0.79 -16.30 -13.25
CA LEU A 115 0.37 -15.76 -11.96
C LEU A 115 0.86 -16.65 -10.82
N ALA A 116 1.25 -16.04 -9.70
CA ALA A 116 1.56 -16.77 -8.48
C ALA A 116 0.37 -17.67 -8.06
N THR A 117 0.65 -18.90 -7.63
CA THR A 117 -0.38 -19.92 -7.37
C THR A 117 -1.08 -19.76 -6.02
N ASP A 118 -0.46 -19.06 -5.08
CA ASP A 118 -0.97 -18.73 -3.76
C ASP A 118 -1.91 -17.52 -3.84
N THR A 119 -1.34 -16.32 -3.94
CA THR A 119 -2.06 -15.04 -4.05
C THR A 119 -1.70 -14.41 -5.39
N PRO A 120 -2.47 -14.66 -6.46
CA PRO A 120 -2.10 -14.23 -7.82
C PRO A 120 -2.14 -12.71 -8.00
N TRP A 121 -2.93 -12.00 -7.19
CA TRP A 121 -3.06 -10.55 -7.23
C TRP A 121 -3.63 -10.03 -5.90
N TYR A 122 -3.49 -8.73 -5.67
CA TYR A 122 -4.05 -8.02 -4.52
C TYR A 122 -4.42 -6.58 -4.91
N TYR A 123 -5.16 -5.89 -4.06
CA TYR A 123 -5.48 -4.47 -4.22
C TYR A 123 -4.51 -3.60 -3.43
N ARG A 124 -4.27 -2.40 -3.92
CA ARG A 124 -3.47 -1.37 -3.25
C ARG A 124 -4.07 0.01 -3.51
N ASP A 125 -3.93 0.91 -2.55
CA ASP A 125 -4.20 2.32 -2.78
C ASP A 125 -3.09 3.00 -3.58
N ALA A 126 -3.48 3.77 -4.58
CA ALA A 126 -2.60 4.62 -5.37
C ALA A 126 -3.31 5.91 -5.79
N PRO A 127 -2.58 7.02 -6.01
CA PRO A 127 -3.19 8.22 -6.57
C PRO A 127 -3.64 7.96 -8.01
N ASP A 128 -4.77 8.54 -8.40
CA ASP A 128 -5.18 8.65 -9.79
C ASP A 128 -4.54 9.87 -10.46
N LYS A 129 -4.93 10.17 -11.72
CA LYS A 129 -4.42 11.34 -12.44
C LYS A 129 -4.75 12.68 -11.80
N ALA A 130 -5.82 12.77 -11.02
CA ALA A 130 -6.21 13.97 -10.29
C ALA A 130 -5.56 14.04 -8.90
N GLY A 131 -4.85 13.00 -8.48
CA GLY A 131 -4.26 12.89 -7.14
C GLY A 131 -5.22 12.31 -6.11
N GLU A 132 -6.41 11.88 -6.52
CA GLU A 132 -7.38 11.22 -5.65
C GLU A 132 -6.97 9.78 -5.39
N THR A 133 -7.20 9.29 -4.17
CA THR A 133 -6.87 7.90 -3.84
C THR A 133 -7.86 6.95 -4.53
N ARG A 134 -7.32 5.88 -5.13
CA ARG A 134 -8.10 4.84 -5.78
C ARG A 134 -7.49 3.47 -5.53
N SER A 135 -8.30 2.43 -5.69
CA SER A 135 -7.85 1.05 -5.64
C SER A 135 -7.27 0.60 -6.98
N VAL A 136 -6.04 0.09 -6.98
CA VAL A 136 -5.36 -0.51 -8.15
C VAL A 136 -5.10 -1.98 -7.92
N ILE A 137 -5.11 -2.77 -9.00
CA ILE A 137 -4.83 -4.21 -8.98
C ILE A 137 -3.32 -4.38 -9.15
N MET A 138 -2.71 -5.19 -8.29
CA MET A 138 -1.31 -5.60 -8.39
C MET A 138 -1.25 -7.10 -8.69
N PHE A 139 -0.78 -7.48 -9.87
CA PHE A 139 -0.59 -8.89 -10.25
C PHE A 139 0.78 -9.38 -9.78
N ARG A 140 0.83 -10.54 -9.13
CA ARG A 140 2.08 -11.23 -8.75
C ARG A 140 2.47 -12.19 -9.85
N LEU A 141 3.47 -11.82 -10.65
CA LEU A 141 3.94 -12.58 -11.80
C LEU A 141 5.16 -13.43 -11.43
N LYS A 142 5.05 -14.74 -11.61
CA LYS A 142 6.13 -15.71 -11.37
C LYS A 142 6.72 -16.18 -12.71
N SER A 143 8.05 -16.17 -12.83
CA SER A 143 8.72 -16.62 -14.05
C SER A 143 8.53 -18.12 -14.29
N ILE A 144 8.36 -18.51 -15.57
CA ILE A 144 8.25 -19.94 -15.99
C ILE A 144 9.62 -20.51 -16.44
N GLY A 145 10.62 -19.65 -16.62
CA GLY A 145 11.96 -20.05 -17.07
C GLY A 145 13.00 -18.96 -16.88
N ALA A 146 13.99 -18.93 -17.77
CA ALA A 146 15.02 -17.89 -17.75
C ALA A 146 14.38 -16.51 -17.89
N VAL A 147 14.81 -15.60 -17.02
CA VAL A 147 14.35 -14.21 -16.97
C VAL A 147 15.56 -13.29 -16.89
N GLU A 148 15.51 -12.18 -17.62
CA GLU A 148 16.40 -11.05 -17.40
C GLU A 148 15.78 -10.17 -16.31
N GLN A 149 16.51 -9.99 -15.21
CA GLN A 149 16.04 -9.23 -14.06
C GLN A 149 16.20 -7.72 -14.34
N LEU A 150 15.24 -7.17 -15.07
CA LEU A 150 15.12 -5.73 -15.36
C LEU A 150 14.03 -5.09 -14.49
N GLY A 151 14.09 -3.77 -14.37
CA GLY A 151 13.16 -2.97 -13.58
C GLY A 151 13.71 -2.62 -12.19
N GLU A 152 12.83 -2.09 -11.35
CA GLU A 152 13.17 -1.67 -9.98
C GLU A 152 12.81 -2.78 -8.97
N ASP A 153 13.48 -2.78 -7.82
CA ASP A 153 13.07 -3.58 -6.66
C ASP A 153 12.05 -2.79 -5.84
N LEU A 154 10.90 -3.41 -5.55
CA LEU A 154 9.92 -2.82 -4.66
C LEU A 154 10.41 -2.90 -3.22
N ALA A 155 10.51 -1.75 -2.57
CA ALA A 155 10.86 -1.66 -1.16
C ALA A 155 9.87 -2.41 -0.25
N PHE A 156 8.61 -2.54 -0.68
CA PHE A 156 7.55 -3.18 0.09
C PHE A 156 6.65 -4.03 -0.81
N THR A 157 6.35 -5.24 -0.36
CA THR A 157 5.37 -6.16 -0.93
C THR A 157 4.50 -6.73 0.19
N PRO A 158 3.29 -7.23 -0.11
CA PRO A 158 2.42 -7.77 0.91
C PRO A 158 3.08 -8.88 1.72
N CYS A 159 3.01 -8.80 3.03
CA CYS A 159 3.38 -9.92 3.89
C CYS A 159 2.23 -10.94 3.95
N SER A 160 2.57 -12.20 4.19
CA SER A 160 1.59 -13.29 4.37
C SER A 160 0.89 -13.22 5.73
N ASP A 161 1.57 -12.67 6.74
CA ASP A 161 1.11 -12.59 8.12
C ASP A 161 1.10 -11.13 8.60
N ASP A 162 0.32 -10.87 9.65
CA ASP A 162 0.32 -9.57 10.31
C ASP A 162 1.66 -9.34 11.02
N VAL A 163 2.31 -8.21 10.75
CA VAL A 163 3.52 -7.79 11.47
C VAL A 163 3.14 -6.68 12.45
N VAL A 164 3.37 -6.91 13.74
CA VAL A 164 3.08 -5.94 14.81
C VAL A 164 4.32 -5.75 15.66
N GLU A 165 4.89 -4.55 15.61
CA GLU A 165 6.14 -4.20 16.29
C GLU A 165 5.95 -2.98 17.20
N ASP A 166 6.58 -3.00 18.37
CA ASP A 166 6.78 -1.81 19.18
C ASP A 166 7.96 -1.01 18.63
N VAL A 167 7.70 0.27 18.33
CA VAL A 167 8.69 1.20 17.79
C VAL A 167 8.75 2.42 18.69
N GLU A 168 9.94 3.00 18.82
CA GLU A 168 10.12 4.28 19.51
C GLU A 168 9.40 5.41 18.77
N ILE A 169 8.85 6.35 19.53
CA ILE A 169 8.05 7.46 18.99
C ILE A 169 8.89 8.37 18.08
N GLU A 170 10.19 8.55 18.33
CA GLU A 170 11.06 9.41 17.53
C GLU A 170 11.33 8.87 16.12
N LYS A 171 11.42 7.54 15.95
CA LYS A 171 11.65 6.89 14.63
C LYS A 171 10.51 7.14 13.65
N HIS A 172 9.31 7.46 14.17
CA HIS A 172 8.13 7.81 13.39
C HIS A 172 8.32 9.01 12.45
N GLN A 173 8.93 10.08 12.95
CA GLN A 173 9.05 11.32 12.18
C GLN A 173 9.90 11.08 10.92
N THR A 174 10.96 10.30 11.07
CA THR A 174 11.86 9.91 9.97
C THR A 174 11.18 8.95 8.99
N GLU A 175 10.45 7.93 9.47
CA GLU A 175 9.79 6.94 8.60
C GLU A 175 8.60 7.53 7.82
N ARG A 176 7.77 8.39 8.42
CA ARG A 176 6.68 9.07 7.70
C ARG A 176 7.20 10.00 6.60
N MET A 177 8.34 10.67 6.80
CA MET A 177 8.99 11.48 5.76
C MET A 177 9.50 10.66 4.58
N LEU A 178 9.85 9.39 4.78
CA LEU A 178 10.35 8.50 3.73
C LEU A 178 9.23 7.79 2.95
N VAL A 179 8.11 7.48 3.60
CA VAL A 179 7.01 6.69 3.02
C VAL A 179 5.95 7.58 2.33
N SER A 180 5.85 8.86 2.67
CA SER A 180 4.92 9.78 2.01
C SER A 180 5.57 10.49 0.82
N SER A 181 4.92 10.43 -0.35
CA SER A 181 5.17 11.40 -1.41
C SER A 181 4.94 12.80 -0.82
N LYS A 182 5.94 13.70 -0.95
CA LYS A 182 6.11 15.05 -0.35
C LYS A 182 4.93 16.06 -0.44
N THR A 183 3.71 15.64 -0.77
CA THR A 183 2.60 16.54 -1.08
C THR A 183 1.43 16.23 -0.17
N GLN A 184 1.23 17.11 0.82
CA GLN A 184 0.15 17.15 1.83
C GLN A 184 0.41 16.47 3.20
N GLU A 185 1.45 16.90 3.91
CA GLU A 185 1.34 16.96 5.38
C GLU A 185 0.24 17.98 5.72
N ARG A 186 -0.92 17.51 6.21
CA ARG A 186 -2.06 18.38 6.53
C ARG A 186 -1.72 19.23 7.77
N GLU A 187 -2.19 20.48 7.83
CA GLU A 187 -2.07 21.34 9.03
C GLU A 187 -2.56 20.69 10.33
N ALA A 188 -3.39 19.64 10.23
CA ALA A 188 -3.83 18.83 11.36
C ALA A 188 -2.68 18.03 11.99
N GLU A 189 -1.81 17.38 11.20
CA GLU A 189 -0.68 16.59 11.72
C GLU A 189 0.33 17.48 12.46
N ARG A 190 0.55 18.71 11.95
CA ARG A 190 1.38 19.72 12.63
C ARG A 190 0.83 20.14 13.99
N ARG A 191 -0.50 20.08 14.16
CA ARG A 191 -1.18 20.42 15.43
C ARG A 191 -1.22 19.23 16.39
N GLU A 192 -1.17 18.01 15.88
CA GLU A 192 -1.16 16.77 16.67
C GLU A 192 0.20 16.51 17.32
N ALA A 193 1.31 16.77 16.61
CA ALA A 193 2.64 16.45 17.12
C ALA A 193 2.96 17.07 18.51
N PRO A 194 2.71 18.36 18.78
CA PRO A 194 2.96 18.92 20.10
C PRO A 194 2.09 18.31 21.21
N LEU A 195 0.84 17.95 20.89
CA LEU A 195 -0.09 17.32 21.83
C LEU A 195 0.36 15.90 22.20
N VAL A 196 0.81 15.14 21.20
CA VAL A 196 1.39 13.80 21.38
C VAL A 196 2.64 13.87 22.25
N THR A 197 3.58 14.77 21.94
CA THR A 197 4.79 14.96 22.75
C THR A 197 4.47 15.35 24.19
N ALA A 198 3.58 16.32 24.40
CA ALA A 198 3.20 16.76 25.74
C ALA A 198 2.58 15.63 26.58
N TYR A 199 1.73 14.79 25.98
CA TYR A 199 1.12 13.67 26.69
C TYR A 199 2.09 12.50 26.92
N HIS A 200 2.98 12.24 25.97
CA HIS A 200 4.08 11.30 26.13
C HIS A 200 4.95 11.66 27.34
N ASP A 201 5.42 12.91 27.41
CA ASP A 201 6.29 13.37 28.49
C ASP A 201 5.56 13.31 29.85
N TYR A 202 4.28 13.69 29.87
CA TYR A 202 3.41 13.56 31.05
C TYR A 202 3.30 12.12 31.56
N LEU A 203 3.23 11.12 30.67
CA LEU A 203 3.20 9.71 31.02
C LEU A 203 4.58 9.22 31.51
N LEU A 204 5.66 9.64 30.85
CA LEU A 204 7.03 9.29 31.28
C LEU A 204 7.36 9.81 32.68
N GLU A 205 6.98 11.04 33.01
CA GLU A 205 7.16 11.62 34.35
C GLU A 205 6.45 10.82 35.45
N ARG A 206 5.42 10.04 35.08
CA ARG A 206 4.66 9.15 35.97
C ARG A 206 5.17 7.71 35.97
N GLY A 207 6.26 7.45 35.25
CA GLY A 207 6.89 6.12 35.18
C GLY A 207 6.23 5.17 34.19
N HIS A 208 5.40 5.65 33.27
CA HIS A 208 4.83 4.82 32.21
C HIS A 208 5.88 4.56 31.13
N THR A 209 5.76 3.42 30.46
CA THR A 209 6.55 3.11 29.25
C THR A 209 5.64 3.26 28.04
N VAL A 210 5.95 4.23 27.19
CA VAL A 210 5.11 4.59 26.04
C VAL A 210 5.86 4.33 24.75
N THR A 211 5.26 3.54 23.87
CA THR A 211 5.76 3.23 22.53
C THR A 211 4.71 3.64 21.51
N ARG A 212 4.87 3.17 20.28
CA ARG A 212 3.83 3.14 19.25
C ARG A 212 3.89 1.79 18.56
N LYS A 213 2.79 1.37 17.96
CA LYS A 213 2.76 0.17 17.13
C LYS A 213 3.01 0.53 15.67
N LYS A 214 3.89 -0.24 15.04
CA LYS A 214 3.95 -0.42 13.58
C LYS A 214 3.18 -1.69 13.25
N ILE A 215 2.16 -1.56 12.42
CA ILE A 215 1.27 -2.66 12.04
C ILE A 215 1.32 -2.79 10.53
N ILE A 216 1.69 -3.95 10.00
CA ILE A 216 1.56 -4.28 8.58
C ILE A 216 0.55 -5.41 8.49
N PRO A 217 -0.71 -5.12 8.11
CA PRO A 217 -1.69 -6.17 7.92
C PRO A 217 -1.27 -7.18 6.85
N ALA A 218 -1.60 -8.45 7.06
CA ALA A 218 -1.44 -9.49 6.06
C ALA A 218 -2.14 -9.09 4.75
N GLY A 219 -1.43 -9.23 3.63
CA GLY A 219 -1.93 -8.84 2.32
C GLY A 219 -1.81 -7.35 1.98
N GLU A 220 -1.42 -6.50 2.94
CA GLU A 220 -1.23 -5.07 2.72
C GLU A 220 0.26 -4.70 2.58
N VAL A 221 0.52 -3.64 1.82
CA VAL A 221 1.89 -3.13 1.58
C VAL A 221 2.24 -1.98 2.52
N ARG A 222 1.22 -1.21 2.94
CA ARG A 222 1.43 0.02 3.69
C ARG A 222 1.34 -0.26 5.18
N ALA A 223 2.42 0.05 5.89
CA ALA A 223 2.42 0.04 7.35
C ALA A 223 1.46 1.12 7.91
N LEU A 224 0.64 0.70 8.86
CA LEU A 224 -0.13 1.53 9.77
C LEU A 224 0.72 1.85 10.98
N TYR A 225 0.50 3.02 11.54
CA TYR A 225 1.26 3.52 12.66
C TYR A 225 0.33 4.22 13.64
N THR A 226 0.37 3.79 14.90
CA THR A 226 -0.40 4.42 15.98
C THR A 226 0.32 5.67 16.47
N ASP A 227 -0.42 6.58 17.09
CA ASP A 227 0.18 7.77 17.71
C ASP A 227 0.92 7.39 19.00
N LEU A 228 0.22 6.82 19.98
CA LEU A 228 0.80 6.40 21.26
C LEU A 228 0.22 5.05 21.71
N PHE A 229 1.06 4.25 22.33
CA PHE A 229 0.70 3.01 23.00
C PHE A 229 1.37 2.96 24.36
N ASP A 230 0.56 3.09 25.42
CA ASP A 230 1.02 2.93 26.79
C ASP A 230 1.11 1.44 27.11
N THR A 231 2.34 0.93 27.20
CA THR A 231 2.60 -0.49 27.50
C THR A 231 2.39 -0.82 28.97
N THR A 232 2.45 0.18 29.87
CA THR A 232 2.26 -0.01 31.31
C THR A 232 0.79 -0.32 31.62
N ASP A 233 -0.11 0.51 31.11
CA ASP A 233 -1.56 0.37 31.36
C ASP A 233 -2.30 -0.34 30.21
N HIS A 234 -1.58 -0.71 29.15
CA HIS A 234 -2.09 -1.38 27.96
C HIS A 234 -3.20 -0.59 27.25
N ILE A 235 -2.92 0.70 27.00
CA ILE A 235 -3.84 1.67 26.40
C ILE A 235 -3.34 2.10 25.03
N LEU A 236 -4.19 1.93 24.01
CA LEU A 236 -3.98 2.47 22.68
C LEU A 236 -4.60 3.87 22.58
N ILE A 237 -3.80 4.86 22.19
CA ILE A 237 -4.17 6.27 22.19
C ILE A 237 -4.01 6.85 20.77
N GLU A 238 -5.07 7.48 20.27
CA GLU A 238 -5.06 8.20 19.00
C GLU A 238 -5.29 9.69 19.26
N ALA A 239 -4.40 10.53 18.74
CA ALA A 239 -4.46 11.97 18.90
C ALA A 239 -5.15 12.63 17.70
N LYS A 240 -5.84 13.75 17.96
CA LYS A 240 -6.39 14.59 16.90
C LYS A 240 -6.17 16.06 17.20
N GLY A 241 -5.84 16.85 16.18
CA GLY A 241 -5.58 18.29 16.31
C GLY A 241 -6.83 19.17 16.45
N SER A 242 -8.01 18.55 16.64
CA SER A 242 -9.31 19.22 16.67
C SER A 242 -10.30 18.45 17.52
N VAL A 243 -11.18 19.16 18.23
CA VAL A 243 -12.32 18.60 19.00
C VAL A 243 -13.58 18.40 18.14
N ALA A 244 -13.50 18.63 16.83
CA ALA A 244 -14.63 18.52 15.93
C ALA A 244 -15.14 17.07 15.82
N ARG A 245 -16.43 16.91 15.51
CA ARG A 245 -17.07 15.59 15.46
C ARG A 245 -16.41 14.67 14.42
N GLU A 246 -16.02 15.19 13.26
CA GLU A 246 -15.33 14.40 12.23
C GLU A 246 -13.98 13.87 12.72
N ALA A 247 -13.22 14.68 13.48
CA ALA A 247 -11.94 14.27 14.03
C ALA A 247 -12.10 13.14 15.07
N VAL A 248 -13.06 13.29 15.98
CA VAL A 248 -13.39 12.26 16.99
C VAL A 248 -13.83 10.95 16.33
N ARG A 249 -14.71 11.01 15.31
CA ARG A 249 -15.14 9.82 14.57
C ARG A 249 -13.98 9.12 13.87
N MET A 250 -13.08 9.90 13.27
CA MET A 250 -11.88 9.36 12.62
C MET A 250 -10.99 8.65 13.65
N ALA A 251 -10.75 9.27 14.81
CA ALA A 251 -9.94 8.66 15.87
C ALA A 251 -10.53 7.34 16.36
N ILE A 252 -11.85 7.28 16.59
CA ILE A 252 -12.53 6.04 16.97
C ILE A 252 -12.32 4.97 15.89
N GLY A 253 -12.51 5.31 14.62
CA GLY A 253 -12.29 4.39 13.50
C GLY A 253 -10.87 3.83 13.47
N GLN A 254 -9.86 4.70 13.60
CA GLN A 254 -8.45 4.30 13.64
C GLN A 254 -8.13 3.41 14.85
N LEU A 255 -8.61 3.76 16.04
CA LEU A 255 -8.44 2.95 17.24
C LEU A 255 -9.01 1.54 17.07
N TYR A 256 -10.21 1.42 16.50
CA TYR A 256 -10.83 0.12 16.23
C TYR A 256 -10.13 -0.65 15.12
N ASP A 257 -9.56 0.04 14.13
CA ASP A 257 -8.74 -0.57 13.10
C ASP A 257 -7.50 -1.25 13.73
N TYR A 258 -6.70 -0.47 14.46
CA TYR A 258 -5.43 -0.92 15.05
C TYR A 258 -5.63 -1.98 16.15
N ARG A 259 -6.66 -1.83 16.98
CA ARG A 259 -6.96 -2.74 18.11
C ARG A 259 -7.04 -4.21 17.69
N ARG A 260 -7.46 -4.51 16.45
CA ARG A 260 -7.62 -5.88 15.94
C ARG A 260 -6.31 -6.67 15.90
N TYR A 261 -5.18 -5.97 15.86
CA TYR A 261 -3.84 -6.56 15.73
C TYR A 261 -3.10 -6.67 17.07
N ILE A 262 -3.65 -6.12 18.16
CA ILE A 262 -2.95 -6.05 19.46
C ILE A 262 -3.59 -7.04 20.44
N THR A 263 -2.76 -7.95 20.96
CA THR A 263 -3.15 -8.98 21.94
C THR A 263 -2.27 -8.85 23.21
N PRO A 264 -2.85 -8.85 24.43
CA PRO A 264 -4.29 -8.83 24.72
C PRO A 264 -4.98 -7.58 24.17
N THR A 265 -6.30 -7.55 24.16
CA THR A 265 -7.02 -6.42 23.58
C THR A 265 -6.83 -5.14 24.42
N PRO A 266 -6.31 -4.04 23.86
CA PRO A 266 -6.04 -2.82 24.62
C PRO A 266 -7.30 -2.02 24.96
N ALA A 267 -7.21 -1.25 26.04
CA ALA A 267 -8.14 -0.15 26.29
C ALA A 267 -7.89 0.97 25.28
N LEU A 268 -8.93 1.75 24.99
CA LEU A 268 -8.86 2.79 23.96
C LEU A 268 -8.99 4.19 24.57
N ALA A 269 -8.24 5.14 24.03
CA ALA A 269 -8.38 6.54 24.39
C ALA A 269 -8.18 7.49 23.20
N VAL A 270 -8.94 8.58 23.19
CA VAL A 270 -8.82 9.66 22.20
C VAL A 270 -8.22 10.88 22.88
N LEU A 271 -7.05 11.34 22.40
CA LEU A 271 -6.34 12.51 22.91
C LEU A 271 -6.70 13.75 22.08
N LEU A 272 -7.23 14.78 22.74
CA LEU A 272 -7.74 16.00 22.11
C LEU A 272 -7.07 17.26 22.70
N PRO A 273 -7.00 18.38 21.94
CA PRO A 273 -6.28 19.58 22.38
C PRO A 273 -7.03 20.37 23.47
N ALA A 274 -8.32 20.08 23.68
CA ALA A 274 -9.17 20.69 24.70
C ALA A 274 -10.36 19.77 25.00
N ARG A 275 -11.08 20.05 26.10
CA ARG A 275 -12.29 19.32 26.48
C ARG A 275 -13.36 19.44 25.37
N PRO A 276 -13.82 18.32 24.76
CA PRO A 276 -14.90 18.38 23.79
C PRO A 276 -16.26 18.55 24.49
N ARG A 277 -17.28 18.89 23.71
CA ARG A 277 -18.67 18.92 24.19
C ARG A 277 -19.12 17.54 24.70
N GLN A 278 -20.01 17.52 25.69
CA GLN A 278 -20.44 16.29 26.39
C GLN A 278 -20.90 15.18 25.44
N ASP A 279 -21.69 15.49 24.41
CA ASP A 279 -22.14 14.52 23.41
C ASP A 279 -20.99 13.77 22.69
N LEU A 280 -19.80 14.36 22.55
CA LEU A 280 -18.64 13.67 21.97
C LEU A 280 -17.90 12.81 23.00
N ILE A 281 -17.92 13.19 24.27
CA ILE A 281 -17.45 12.35 25.38
C ILE A 281 -18.32 11.10 25.46
N ASP A 282 -19.65 11.28 25.44
CA ASP A 282 -20.63 10.19 25.46
C ASP A 282 -20.46 9.26 24.24
N LEU A 283 -20.19 9.82 23.06
CA LEU A 283 -19.88 9.05 21.85
C LEU A 283 -18.64 8.16 22.05
N CYS A 284 -17.55 8.69 22.58
CA CYS A 284 -16.35 7.90 22.84
C CYS A 284 -16.64 6.80 23.87
N ASN A 285 -17.32 7.14 24.97
CA ASN A 285 -17.64 6.20 26.05
C ASN A 285 -18.51 5.03 25.58
N VAL A 286 -19.58 5.30 24.82
CA VAL A 286 -20.42 4.25 24.20
C VAL A 286 -19.62 3.44 23.17
N SER A 287 -18.61 4.05 22.55
CA SER A 287 -17.67 3.37 21.65
C SER A 287 -16.51 2.68 22.39
N GLY A 288 -16.52 2.62 23.72
CA GLY A 288 -15.47 1.95 24.50
C GLY A 288 -14.10 2.66 24.51
N ALA A 289 -14.05 3.94 24.15
CA ALA A 289 -12.86 4.78 24.23
C ALA A 289 -13.06 5.90 25.26
N ARG A 290 -12.05 6.17 26.09
CA ARG A 290 -12.06 7.33 26.99
C ARG A 290 -11.57 8.57 26.24
N VAL A 291 -11.85 9.76 26.75
CA VAL A 291 -11.33 11.00 26.15
C VAL A 291 -10.33 11.64 27.09
N ILE A 292 -9.20 12.09 26.54
CA ILE A 292 -8.12 12.73 27.28
C ILE A 292 -7.90 14.14 26.73
N TRP A 293 -7.72 15.14 27.60
CA TRP A 293 -7.38 16.50 27.19
C TRP A 293 -6.51 17.22 28.22
N PRO A 294 -5.72 18.24 27.82
CA PRO A 294 -4.95 19.06 28.75
C PRO A 294 -5.83 19.85 29.73
N ASN A 295 -5.46 19.86 31.00
CA ASN A 295 -5.94 20.79 32.02
C ASN A 295 -4.74 21.38 32.80
N GLY A 296 -4.29 22.55 32.36
CA GLY A 296 -3.07 23.17 32.90
C GLY A 296 -1.84 22.30 32.61
N PRO A 297 -1.01 21.95 33.63
CA PRO A 297 0.14 21.06 33.47
C PRO A 297 -0.24 19.57 33.48
N ALA A 298 -1.52 19.24 33.70
CA ALA A 298 -2.00 17.88 33.79
C ALA A 298 -2.91 17.51 32.61
N PHE A 299 -3.33 16.24 32.57
CA PHE A 299 -4.34 15.76 31.64
C PHE A 299 -5.54 15.19 32.40
N GLU A 300 -6.73 15.51 31.93
CA GLU A 300 -7.99 14.98 32.45
C GLU A 300 -8.51 13.85 31.57
N VAL A 301 -9.29 12.95 32.18
CA VAL A 301 -9.96 11.83 31.52
C VAL A 301 -11.47 11.98 31.70
N GLY A 302 -12.23 11.81 30.62
CA GLY A 302 -13.70 11.80 30.61
C GLY A 302 -14.31 10.63 29.85
#